data_AF-A0A7K5QEG2-F1
#
_entry.id   AF-A0A7K5QEG2-F1
#
_cell.length_a   1.000
_cell.length_b   1.000
_cell.length_c   1.000
_cell.angle_alpha   90.00
_cell.angle_beta   90.00
_cell.angle_gamma   90.00
#
_symmetry.space_group_name_H-M   'P 1'
#
loop_
_entity.id
_entity.type
_entity.pdbx_description
1 polymer ?
#
loop_
_entity_poly.entity_id
_entity_poly.type
_entity_poly.pdbx_seq_one_letter_code
_entity_poly.pdbx_strand_id
1 'polypeptide(L)'
;GTILRRQPVPLPPPHEDQLYTMYDFNINTEIILYGRRYKITDCDLYTKNFLRKIGIRLNPPASRPDDPYITERQKRHLESTNPFRPYERFDTLRQFLEFDGQVLGFSCVWNDPELQLPDPRELVLRYFLSDDTIDIREILPLNSGRDIVPFFLKRAKLPKNAPTAPHHPGTITNYTLLNVLGKPERNKAYYIRDVRQ
;
A
#
# COMPACT_ATOMS: atom_id res chain seq x y z
N GLY A 1 -8.13 38.03 11.48
CA GLY A 1 -8.85 39.11 12.20
C GLY A 1 -8.11 39.47 13.47
N THR A 2 -8.38 40.63 14.06
CA THR A 2 -7.70 41.14 15.27
C THR A 2 -8.46 40.73 16.53
N ILE A 3 -7.82 40.01 17.45
CA ILE A 3 -8.45 39.51 18.70
C ILE A 3 -8.46 40.58 19.79
N LEU A 4 -7.42 41.42 19.84
CA LEU A 4 -7.27 42.50 20.82
C LEU A 4 -6.67 43.74 20.14
N ARG A 5 -7.21 44.93 20.42
CA ARG A 5 -6.65 46.21 19.93
C ARG A 5 -5.32 46.50 20.64
N ARG A 6 -4.43 47.24 19.98
CA ARG A 6 -3.17 47.68 20.58
C ARG A 6 -3.46 48.68 21.71
N GLN A 7 -3.39 48.20 22.95
CA GLN A 7 -3.59 49.01 24.15
C GLN A 7 -2.91 48.35 25.35
N PRO A 8 -2.65 49.10 26.44
CA PRO A 8 -2.23 48.53 27.71
C PRO A 8 -3.28 47.54 28.24
N VAL A 9 -2.84 46.45 28.85
CA VAL A 9 -3.72 45.42 29.42
C VAL A 9 -3.45 45.32 30.91
N PRO A 10 -4.48 45.50 31.77
CA PRO A 10 -4.34 45.30 33.21
C PRO A 10 -4.13 43.83 33.55
N LEU A 11 -3.45 43.58 34.67
CA LEU A 11 -3.32 42.25 35.24
C LEU A 11 -4.70 41.74 35.71
N PRO A 12 -4.87 40.40 35.81
CA PRO A 12 -6.08 39.83 36.35
C PRO A 12 -6.28 40.19 37.84
N PRO A 13 -7.52 40.06 38.36
CA PRO A 13 -7.80 40.25 39.79
C PRO A 13 -6.87 39.38 40.65
N PRO A 14 -6.33 39.90 41.78
CA PRO A 14 -6.68 41.16 42.45
C PRO A 14 -5.81 42.38 42.07
N HIS A 15 -4.91 42.28 41.09
CA HIS A 15 -3.91 43.32 40.80
C HIS A 15 -4.30 44.21 39.60
N GLU A 16 -5.58 44.58 39.50
CA GLU A 16 -6.12 45.31 38.34
C GLU A 16 -5.48 46.69 38.11
N ASP A 17 -4.85 47.25 39.15
CA ASP A 17 -4.14 48.53 39.10
C ASP A 17 -2.79 48.46 38.35
N GLN A 18 -2.29 47.24 38.09
CA GLN A 18 -1.01 47.01 37.43
C GLN A 18 -1.19 46.52 36.00
N LEU A 19 -0.24 46.85 35.13
CA LEU A 19 -0.25 46.46 33.73
C LEU A 19 0.75 45.33 33.48
N TYR A 20 0.46 44.49 32.48
CA TYR A 20 1.41 43.47 32.03
C TYR A 20 2.74 44.09 31.57
N THR A 21 3.83 43.53 32.08
CA THR A 21 5.21 43.90 31.74
C THR A 21 5.94 42.76 31.05
N MET A 22 7.13 43.01 30.51
CA MET A 22 7.95 41.96 29.89
C MET A 22 8.31 40.81 30.85
N TYR A 23 8.32 41.05 32.16
CA TYR A 23 8.68 40.06 33.16
C TYR A 23 7.58 39.02 33.41
N ASP A 24 6.34 39.34 33.05
CA ASP A 24 5.18 38.47 33.23
C ASP A 24 5.08 37.40 32.14
N PHE A 25 5.91 37.48 31.11
CA PHE A 25 5.90 36.57 29.96
C PHE A 25 7.06 35.57 30.01
N ASN A 26 6.74 34.29 30.02
CA ASN A 26 7.70 33.21 29.82
C ASN A 26 7.03 32.04 29.05
N ILE A 27 7.85 31.16 28.48
CA ILE A 27 7.38 29.97 27.78
C ILE A 27 6.73 29.01 28.79
N ASN A 28 5.65 28.35 28.37
CA ASN A 28 4.82 27.45 29.19
C ASN A 28 4.07 28.13 30.35
N THR A 29 4.06 29.46 30.39
CA THR A 29 3.26 30.24 31.35
C THR A 29 1.87 30.56 30.78
N GLU A 30 0.87 30.59 31.66
CA GLU A 30 -0.49 30.99 31.33
C GLU A 30 -0.72 32.46 31.71
N ILE A 31 -1.28 33.24 30.79
CA ILE A 31 -1.66 34.64 30.98
C ILE A 31 -3.17 34.80 30.80
N ILE A 32 -3.77 35.77 31.49
CA ILE A 32 -5.20 36.03 31.42
C ILE A 32 -5.39 37.41 30.82
N LEU A 33 -5.95 37.47 29.61
CA LEU A 33 -6.25 38.72 28.92
C LEU A 33 -7.78 38.85 28.82
N TYR A 34 -8.36 39.83 29.51
CA TYR A 34 -9.81 40.10 29.54
C TYR A 34 -10.65 38.83 29.78
N GLY A 35 -10.30 38.06 30.82
CA GLY A 35 -11.02 36.84 31.23
C GLY A 35 -10.74 35.60 30.38
N ARG A 36 -9.91 35.69 29.33
CA ARG A 36 -9.49 34.54 28.52
C ARG A 36 -8.07 34.12 28.87
N ARG A 37 -7.89 32.81 29.10
CA ARG A 37 -6.60 32.22 29.45
C ARG A 37 -5.85 31.80 28.19
N TYR A 38 -4.63 32.30 28.02
CA TYR A 38 -3.74 31.97 26.91
C TYR A 38 -2.49 31.31 27.47
N LYS A 39 -2.05 30.24 26.82
CA LYS A 39 -0.80 29.57 27.15
C LYS A 39 0.26 29.90 26.11
N ILE A 40 1.39 30.44 26.55
CA ILE A 40 2.50 30.79 25.66
C ILE A 40 3.29 29.51 25.37
N THR A 41 3.22 29.00 24.14
CA THR A 41 3.88 27.73 23.79
C THR A 41 5.34 27.93 23.37
N ASP A 42 5.63 29.01 22.64
CA ASP A 42 6.95 29.32 22.11
C ASP A 42 7.05 30.81 21.75
N CYS A 43 8.27 31.31 21.54
CA CYS A 43 8.55 32.65 21.02
C CYS A 43 9.62 32.63 19.92
N ASP A 44 9.69 33.72 19.16
CA ASP A 44 10.64 33.87 18.05
C ASP A 44 12.08 34.09 18.53
N LEU A 45 13.04 33.97 17.61
CA LEU A 45 14.46 34.02 17.94
C LEU A 45 14.88 35.39 18.52
N TYR A 46 14.30 36.48 18.02
CA TYR A 46 14.58 37.82 18.53
C TYR A 46 14.17 37.93 20.01
N THR A 47 12.94 37.55 20.36
CA THR A 47 12.45 37.61 21.74
C THR A 47 13.26 36.68 22.65
N LYS A 48 13.66 35.49 22.16
CA LYS A 48 14.55 34.58 22.91
C LYS A 48 15.86 35.24 23.33
N ASN A 49 16.50 35.94 22.39
CA ASN A 49 17.76 36.63 22.63
C ASN A 49 17.58 37.87 23.51
N PHE A 50 16.50 38.63 23.32
CA PHE A 50 16.18 39.82 24.10
C PHE A 50 15.97 39.48 25.58
N LEU A 51 15.11 38.50 25.88
CA LEU A 51 14.82 38.09 27.26
C LEU A 51 16.07 37.51 27.94
N ARG A 52 16.89 36.74 27.23
CA ARG A 52 18.17 36.23 27.73
C ARG A 52 19.16 37.35 28.07
N LYS A 53 19.24 38.39 27.24
CA LYS A 53 20.11 39.57 27.48
C LYS A 53 19.69 40.35 28.72
N ILE A 54 18.39 40.42 29.01
CA ILE A 54 17.83 41.08 30.20
C ILE A 54 18.00 40.20 31.46
N GLY A 55 18.44 38.94 31.31
CA GLY A 55 18.68 38.01 32.41
C GLY A 55 17.51 37.07 32.71
N ILE A 56 16.46 37.07 31.89
CA ILE A 56 15.31 36.17 32.03
C ILE A 56 15.66 34.82 31.40
N ARG A 57 15.62 33.76 32.21
CA ARG A 57 15.81 32.38 31.73
C ARG A 57 14.49 31.85 31.16
N LEU A 58 14.54 31.46 29.89
CA LEU A 58 13.39 30.91 29.18
C LEU A 58 13.22 29.42 29.44
N ASN A 59 11.98 29.01 29.63
CA ASN A 59 11.60 27.61 29.74
C ASN A 59 11.70 26.90 28.37
N PRO A 60 11.82 25.56 28.33
CA PRO A 60 11.79 24.81 27.09
C PRO A 60 10.44 25.01 26.36
N PRO A 61 10.43 24.99 25.00
CA PRO A 61 9.23 25.15 24.21
C PRO A 61 8.21 24.06 24.54
N ALA A 62 6.94 24.45 24.70
CA ALA A 62 5.84 23.52 24.93
C ALA A 62 5.27 23.01 23.59
N SER A 63 4.83 21.76 23.57
CA SER A 63 4.08 21.23 22.43
C SER A 63 2.76 21.97 22.29
N ARG A 64 2.37 22.24 21.04
CA ARG A 64 1.02 22.71 20.73
C ARG A 64 0.07 21.52 20.90
N PRO A 65 -1.16 21.73 21.42
CA PRO A 65 -2.15 20.67 21.46
C PRO A 65 -2.50 20.23 20.04
N ASP A 66 -2.70 18.93 19.87
CA ASP A 66 -3.12 18.38 18.59
C ASP A 66 -4.56 18.81 18.29
N ASP A 67 -4.78 19.32 17.07
CA ASP A 67 -6.11 19.67 16.59
C ASP A 67 -6.73 18.44 15.87
N PRO A 68 -7.86 17.89 16.37
CA PRO A 68 -8.51 16.74 15.74
C PRO A 68 -8.88 17.00 14.28
N TYR A 69 -9.20 18.24 13.91
CA TYR A 69 -9.56 18.55 12.54
C TYR A 69 -8.35 18.44 11.59
N ILE A 70 -7.18 18.90 12.03
CA ILE A 70 -5.95 18.85 11.22
C ILE A 70 -5.50 17.41 11.00
N THR A 71 -5.53 16.60 12.06
CA THR A 71 -5.13 15.18 11.99
C THR A 71 -6.07 14.39 11.07
N GLU A 72 -7.39 14.56 11.20
CA GLU A 72 -8.37 13.91 10.32
C GLU A 72 -8.23 14.36 8.86
N ARG A 73 -7.95 15.63 8.62
CA ARG A 73 -7.72 16.15 7.27
C ARG A 73 -6.46 15.57 6.64
N GLN A 74 -5.37 15.47 7.39
CA GLN A 74 -4.13 14.85 6.93
C GLN A 74 -4.34 13.37 6.62
N LYS A 75 -5.05 12.65 7.49
CA LYS A 75 -5.41 11.25 7.28
C LYS A 75 -6.18 11.05 5.96
N ARG A 76 -7.24 11.83 5.73
CA ARG A 76 -8.00 11.79 4.47
C ARG A 76 -7.15 12.11 3.25
N HIS A 77 -6.23 13.07 3.36
CA HIS A 77 -5.33 13.41 2.27
C HIS A 77 -4.39 12.25 1.93
N LEU A 78 -3.78 11.61 2.95
CA LEU A 78 -2.91 10.45 2.77
C LEU A 78 -3.67 9.27 2.17
N GLU A 79 -4.87 8.98 2.68
CA GLU A 79 -5.77 7.96 2.13
C GLU A 79 -6.14 8.23 0.66
N SER A 80 -6.34 9.49 0.28
CA SER A 80 -6.62 9.86 -1.11
C SER A 80 -5.39 9.85 -2.02
N THR A 81 -4.19 10.02 -1.45
CA THR A 81 -2.92 10.10 -2.20
C THR A 81 -2.37 8.71 -2.51
N ASN A 82 -2.68 7.70 -1.69
CA ASN A 82 -2.38 6.32 -2.03
C ASN A 82 -3.35 5.86 -3.14
N PRO A 83 -2.87 5.63 -4.37
CA PRO A 83 -3.74 5.09 -5.40
C PRO A 83 -4.23 3.71 -4.94
N PHE A 84 -5.54 3.48 -5.06
CA PHE A 84 -6.18 2.18 -4.77
C PHE A 84 -5.61 0.98 -5.58
N ARG A 85 -4.63 1.22 -6.46
CA ARG A 85 -3.89 0.22 -7.19
C ARG A 85 -2.40 0.54 -7.09
N PRO A 86 -1.59 -0.26 -6.38
CA PRO A 86 -0.16 -0.22 -6.61
C PRO A 86 0.06 -0.64 -8.07
N TYR A 87 0.42 0.31 -8.93
CA TYR A 87 0.97 0.00 -10.24
C TYR A 87 2.39 -0.54 -10.01
N GLU A 88 2.51 -1.75 -9.46
CA GLU A 88 3.73 -2.52 -9.63
C GLU A 88 3.81 -2.85 -11.12
N ARG A 89 4.58 -2.04 -11.85
CA ARG A 89 4.96 -2.36 -13.21
C ARG A 89 5.91 -3.53 -13.15
N PHE A 90 5.39 -4.74 -13.30
CA PHE A 90 6.21 -5.89 -13.63
C PHE A 90 6.78 -5.63 -15.02
N ASP A 91 8.11 -5.49 -15.12
CA ASP A 91 8.80 -5.27 -16.38
C ASP A 91 8.89 -6.57 -17.18
N THR A 92 7.75 -6.97 -17.74
CA THR A 92 7.65 -8.14 -18.62
C THR A 92 8.37 -7.92 -19.95
N LEU A 93 8.60 -6.66 -20.34
CA LEU A 93 9.24 -6.31 -21.59
C LEU A 93 10.74 -6.64 -21.55
N ARG A 94 11.41 -6.36 -20.43
CA ARG A 94 12.82 -6.70 -20.25
C ARG A 94 13.07 -8.20 -20.42
N GLN A 95 12.28 -9.04 -19.75
CA GLN A 95 12.41 -10.50 -19.85
C GLN A 95 12.19 -10.98 -21.29
N PHE A 96 11.21 -10.42 -21.99
CA PHE A 96 10.98 -10.74 -23.40
C PHE A 96 12.20 -10.39 -24.26
N LEU A 97 12.74 -9.18 -24.15
CA LEU A 97 13.86 -8.72 -24.99
C LEU A 97 15.16 -9.52 -24.77
N GLU A 98 15.40 -9.98 -23.54
CA GLU A 98 16.63 -10.71 -23.19
C GLU A 98 16.59 -12.17 -23.66
N PHE A 99 15.41 -12.81 -23.59
CA PHE A 99 15.26 -14.24 -23.79
C PHE A 99 14.41 -14.63 -25.00
N ASP A 100 14.04 -13.68 -25.87
CA ASP A 100 13.27 -13.99 -27.07
C ASP A 100 14.02 -15.02 -27.95
N GLY A 101 13.30 -16.05 -28.39
CA GLY A 101 13.85 -17.19 -29.13
C GLY A 101 14.58 -18.25 -28.28
N GLN A 102 14.82 -18.03 -26.99
CA GLN A 102 15.43 -19.03 -26.11
C GLN A 102 14.37 -19.97 -25.52
N VAL A 103 14.47 -21.25 -25.87
CA VAL A 103 13.53 -22.30 -25.45
C VAL A 103 14.28 -23.49 -24.88
N LEU A 104 13.94 -23.90 -23.65
CA LEU A 104 14.50 -25.10 -23.04
C LEU A 104 13.61 -26.29 -23.43
N GLY A 105 14.18 -27.27 -24.14
CA GLY A 105 13.49 -28.49 -24.56
C GLY A 105 13.90 -29.69 -23.70
N PHE A 106 12.92 -30.45 -23.22
CA PHE A 106 13.13 -31.64 -22.42
C PHE A 106 12.36 -32.82 -23.00
N SER A 107 13.02 -33.97 -23.09
CA SER A 107 12.38 -35.26 -23.39
C SER A 107 11.78 -35.81 -22.10
N CYS A 108 10.51 -36.13 -22.11
CA CYS A 108 9.77 -36.61 -20.94
C CYS A 108 9.03 -37.90 -21.27
N VAL A 109 8.80 -38.73 -20.27
CA VAL A 109 8.00 -39.95 -20.39
C VAL A 109 6.88 -39.87 -19.35
N TRP A 110 5.64 -40.03 -19.79
CA TRP A 110 4.47 -40.07 -18.92
C TRP A 110 3.99 -41.50 -18.77
N ASN A 111 4.18 -42.05 -17.57
CA ASN A 111 3.69 -43.35 -17.14
C ASN A 111 2.39 -43.13 -16.38
N ASP A 112 1.26 -43.50 -17.00
CA ASP A 112 -0.03 -43.51 -16.33
C ASP A 112 -0.38 -44.94 -15.91
N PRO A 113 -0.28 -45.29 -14.61
CA PRO A 113 -0.58 -46.63 -14.13
C PRO A 113 -2.07 -46.96 -14.16
N GLU A 114 -2.95 -45.96 -14.24
CA GLU A 114 -4.40 -46.15 -14.22
C GLU A 114 -4.97 -46.48 -15.60
N LEU A 115 -4.32 -46.01 -16.68
CA LEU A 115 -4.82 -46.20 -18.05
C LEU A 115 -4.60 -47.62 -18.61
N GLN A 116 -3.90 -48.51 -17.91
CA GLN A 116 -3.53 -49.87 -18.36
C GLN A 116 -2.99 -49.92 -19.81
N LEU A 117 -2.31 -48.86 -20.27
CA LEU A 117 -1.69 -48.88 -21.58
C LEU A 117 -0.36 -49.67 -21.53
N PRO A 118 -0.08 -50.49 -22.56
CA PRO A 118 1.15 -51.27 -22.62
C PRO A 118 2.40 -50.39 -22.76
N ASP A 119 2.27 -49.24 -23.44
CA ASP A 119 3.41 -48.37 -23.76
C ASP A 119 3.31 -47.00 -23.08
N PRO A 120 4.40 -46.53 -22.45
CA PRO A 120 4.45 -45.21 -21.84
C PRO A 120 4.40 -44.11 -22.91
N ARG A 121 3.85 -42.94 -22.56
CA ARG A 121 3.73 -41.84 -23.54
C ARG A 121 5.00 -41.02 -23.56
N GLU A 122 5.63 -40.93 -24.73
CA GLU A 122 6.76 -40.03 -24.94
C GLU A 122 6.27 -38.61 -25.20
N LEU A 123 6.80 -37.65 -24.45
CA LEU A 123 6.42 -36.25 -24.49
C LEU A 123 7.67 -35.37 -24.69
N VAL A 124 7.47 -34.21 -25.32
CA VAL A 124 8.45 -33.12 -25.37
C VAL A 124 7.87 -31.94 -24.62
N LEU A 125 8.55 -31.52 -23.57
CA LEU A 125 8.23 -30.32 -22.82
C LEU A 125 9.12 -29.18 -23.31
N ARG A 126 8.52 -28.01 -23.58
CA ARG A 126 9.26 -26.80 -23.94
C ARG A 126 8.93 -25.67 -22.97
N TYR A 127 9.98 -25.07 -22.41
CA TYR A 127 9.89 -23.92 -21.51
C TYR A 127 10.40 -22.67 -22.23
N PHE A 128 9.56 -21.63 -22.29
CA PHE A 128 9.88 -20.36 -22.93
C PHE A 128 10.37 -19.36 -21.87
N LEU A 129 11.64 -18.95 -21.96
CA LEU A 129 12.26 -18.03 -21.00
C LEU A 129 11.71 -16.60 -21.10
N SER A 130 11.15 -16.23 -22.26
CA SER A 130 10.64 -14.88 -22.52
C SER A 130 9.36 -14.53 -21.75
N ASP A 131 8.56 -15.53 -21.37
CA ASP A 131 7.28 -15.33 -20.67
C ASP A 131 6.96 -16.36 -19.58
N ASP A 132 7.89 -17.26 -19.25
CA ASP A 132 7.75 -18.35 -18.27
C ASP A 132 6.54 -19.26 -18.55
N THR A 133 6.28 -19.52 -19.83
CA THR A 133 5.21 -20.43 -20.26
C THR A 133 5.76 -21.78 -20.69
N ILE A 134 4.91 -22.80 -20.62
CA ILE A 134 5.24 -24.18 -20.96
C ILE A 134 4.24 -24.67 -22.01
N ASP A 135 4.74 -25.38 -23.02
CA ASP A 135 3.91 -26.24 -23.85
C ASP A 135 4.43 -27.68 -23.86
N ILE A 136 3.53 -28.62 -24.12
CA ILE A 136 3.83 -30.05 -24.10
C ILE A 136 3.26 -30.68 -25.36
N ARG A 137 4.07 -31.48 -26.04
CA ARG A 137 3.71 -32.24 -27.23
C ARG A 137 3.92 -33.72 -27.01
N GLU A 138 3.01 -34.54 -27.51
CA GLU A 138 3.16 -35.99 -27.50
C GLU A 138 3.88 -36.43 -28.77
N ILE A 139 4.89 -37.29 -28.63
CA ILE A 139 5.55 -37.98 -29.74
C ILE A 139 4.77 -39.27 -29.98
N LEU A 140 4.14 -39.37 -31.15
CA LEU A 140 3.38 -40.55 -31.55
C LEU A 140 4.25 -41.46 -32.44
N PRO A 141 4.43 -42.74 -32.09
CA PRO A 141 5.09 -43.70 -32.97
C PRO A 141 4.22 -44.03 -34.19
N LEU A 142 4.85 -44.55 -35.25
CA LEU A 142 4.12 -45.03 -36.42
C LEU A 142 3.14 -46.12 -36.02
N ASN A 143 1.94 -46.09 -36.61
CA ASN A 143 0.86 -47.04 -36.33
C ASN A 143 0.39 -47.06 -34.86
N SER A 144 0.57 -45.97 -34.10
CA SER A 144 0.11 -45.85 -32.71
C SER A 144 -1.41 -45.97 -32.54
N GLY A 145 -2.19 -45.72 -33.60
CA GLY A 145 -3.66 -45.74 -33.55
C GLY A 145 -4.28 -44.61 -32.73
N ARG A 146 -3.48 -43.67 -32.22
CA ARG A 146 -3.92 -42.45 -31.52
C ARG A 146 -4.09 -41.30 -32.51
N ASP A 147 -5.08 -40.45 -32.25
CA ASP A 147 -5.31 -39.23 -33.03
C ASP A 147 -4.13 -38.27 -32.93
N ILE A 148 -3.74 -37.70 -34.07
CA ILE A 148 -2.66 -36.72 -34.15
C ILE A 148 -3.18 -35.38 -33.64
N VAL A 149 -2.98 -35.12 -32.36
CA VAL A 149 -3.20 -33.82 -31.74
C VAL A 149 -1.92 -32.98 -31.75
N PRO A 150 -1.98 -31.69 -32.14
CA PRO A 150 -0.79 -30.86 -32.28
C PRO A 150 -0.15 -30.47 -30.94
N PHE A 151 -0.90 -30.52 -29.85
CA PHE A 151 -0.43 -30.21 -28.50
C PHE A 151 -1.13 -31.11 -27.49
N PHE A 152 -0.34 -31.67 -26.57
CA PHE A 152 -0.86 -32.32 -25.36
C PHE A 152 -1.29 -31.24 -24.35
N LEU A 153 -0.46 -30.20 -24.19
CA LEU A 153 -0.78 -28.98 -23.44
C LEU A 153 -0.44 -27.76 -24.29
N LYS A 154 -1.42 -26.86 -24.47
CA LYS A 154 -1.19 -25.56 -25.12
C LYS A 154 -0.33 -24.66 -24.23
N ARG A 155 0.47 -23.81 -24.87
CA ARG A 155 1.35 -22.83 -24.20
C ARG A 155 0.59 -22.03 -23.15
N ALA A 156 0.97 -22.21 -21.88
CA ALA A 156 0.37 -21.52 -20.75
C ALA A 156 1.32 -21.49 -19.55
N LYS A 157 1.06 -20.61 -18.58
CA LYS A 157 1.72 -20.65 -17.27
C LYS A 157 1.13 -21.78 -16.44
N LEU A 158 1.97 -22.69 -15.97
CA LEU A 158 1.55 -23.81 -15.13
C LEU A 158 1.79 -23.51 -13.65
N PRO A 159 0.79 -23.71 -12.79
CA PRO A 159 1.00 -23.61 -11.36
C PRO A 159 1.78 -24.83 -10.86
N LYS A 160 2.83 -24.60 -10.06
CA LYS A 160 3.65 -25.68 -9.48
C LYS A 160 2.86 -26.56 -8.50
N ASN A 161 1.93 -25.94 -7.80
CA ASN A 161 1.03 -26.61 -6.86
C ASN A 161 -0.37 -26.58 -7.45
N ALA A 162 -1.19 -27.60 -7.16
CA ALA A 162 -2.61 -27.53 -7.47
C ALA A 162 -3.19 -26.22 -6.90
N PRO A 163 -4.05 -25.50 -7.65
CA PRO A 163 -4.67 -24.31 -7.12
C PRO A 163 -5.37 -24.69 -5.82
N THR A 164 -5.06 -23.97 -4.74
CA THR A 164 -5.82 -24.06 -3.49
C THR A 164 -7.29 -23.99 -3.86
N ALA A 165 -8.09 -24.95 -3.37
CA ALA A 165 -9.53 -24.96 -3.63
C ALA A 165 -10.07 -23.53 -3.48
N PRO A 166 -10.86 -23.04 -4.46
CA PRO A 166 -11.35 -21.68 -4.41
C PRO A 166 -11.96 -21.44 -3.03
N HIS A 167 -11.50 -20.40 -2.35
CA HIS A 167 -11.97 -20.10 -1.02
C HIS A 167 -13.50 -20.03 -1.05
N HIS A 168 -14.15 -20.85 -0.23
CA HIS A 168 -15.61 -20.81 -0.11
C HIS A 168 -16.04 -19.39 0.29
N PRO A 169 -17.22 -18.92 -0.17
CA PRO A 169 -17.76 -17.64 0.25
C PRO A 169 -17.80 -17.58 1.79
N GLY A 170 -17.09 -16.62 2.38
CA GLY A 170 -17.01 -16.44 3.84
C GLY A 170 -15.71 -16.90 4.50
N THR A 171 -14.77 -17.50 3.78
CA THR A 171 -13.42 -17.78 4.32
C THR A 171 -12.67 -16.47 4.59
N ILE A 172 -12.24 -16.26 5.84
CA ILE A 172 -11.50 -15.07 6.26
C ILE A 172 -10.06 -15.19 5.74
N THR A 173 -9.72 -14.40 4.72
CA THR A 173 -8.36 -14.26 4.16
C THR A 173 -7.79 -12.88 4.46
N ASN A 174 -6.45 -12.73 4.41
CA ASN A 174 -5.74 -11.46 4.64
C ASN A 174 -6.04 -10.37 3.59
N TYR A 175 -6.88 -10.68 2.60
CA TYR A 175 -7.37 -9.79 1.56
C TYR A 175 -8.82 -10.16 1.28
N THR A 176 -9.67 -9.18 1.01
CA THR A 176 -11.07 -9.41 0.63
C THR A 176 -11.11 -9.87 -0.83
N LEU A 177 -11.88 -10.92 -1.13
CA LEU A 177 -12.18 -11.32 -2.51
C LEU A 177 -13.63 -10.98 -2.78
N LEU A 178 -13.89 -10.02 -3.68
CA LEU A 178 -15.25 -9.61 -4.01
C LEU A 178 -15.70 -10.33 -5.28
N ASN A 179 -16.80 -11.05 -5.16
CA ASN A 179 -17.38 -11.76 -6.28
C ASN A 179 -18.17 -10.75 -7.12
N VAL A 180 -17.56 -10.25 -8.20
CA VAL A 180 -18.23 -9.33 -9.13
C VAL A 180 -18.90 -10.18 -10.22
N LEU A 181 -20.20 -10.38 -10.07
CA LEU A 181 -21.05 -10.95 -11.13
C LEU A 181 -21.02 -9.98 -12.33
N GLY A 182 -20.23 -10.33 -13.34
CA GLY A 182 -20.26 -9.64 -14.63
C GLY A 182 -21.63 -9.80 -15.29
N LYS A 183 -22.01 -8.84 -16.15
CA LYS A 183 -23.25 -8.89 -16.94
C LYS A 183 -23.38 -10.26 -17.67
N PRO A 184 -24.59 -10.83 -17.77
CA PRO A 184 -24.82 -12.22 -18.19
C PRO A 184 -24.40 -12.55 -19.63
N GLU A 185 -24.06 -11.55 -20.45
CA GLU A 185 -23.70 -11.75 -21.86
C GLU A 185 -22.35 -12.45 -22.08
N ARG A 186 -21.52 -12.57 -21.03
CA ARG A 186 -20.29 -13.36 -21.06
C ARG A 186 -20.21 -14.15 -19.76
N ASN A 187 -20.37 -15.47 -19.83
CA ASN A 187 -20.13 -16.44 -18.74
C ASN A 187 -18.67 -16.39 -18.25
N LYS A 188 -18.29 -15.27 -17.63
CA LYS A 188 -16.94 -14.97 -17.15
C LYS A 188 -17.09 -14.28 -15.81
N ALA A 189 -17.16 -15.09 -14.75
CA ALA A 189 -16.95 -14.59 -13.40
C ALA A 189 -15.45 -14.33 -13.23
N TYR A 190 -15.09 -13.09 -12.89
CA TYR A 190 -13.71 -12.73 -12.54
C TYR A 190 -13.69 -12.35 -11.06
N TYR A 191 -12.82 -13.00 -10.29
CA TYR A 191 -12.57 -12.64 -8.90
C TYR A 191 -11.62 -11.44 -8.87
N ILE A 192 -12.04 -10.36 -8.22
CA ILE A 192 -11.20 -9.18 -8.03
C ILE A 192 -10.63 -9.24 -6.61
N ARG A 193 -9.30 -9.16 -6.53
CA ARG A 193 -8.56 -9.06 -5.27
C ARG A 193 -8.71 -7.65 -4.71
N ASP A 194 -9.33 -7.52 -3.55
CA ASP A 194 -9.44 -6.28 -2.81
C ASP A 194 -8.30 -6.25 -1.76
N VAL A 195 -7.29 -5.43 -2.03
CA VAL A 195 -6.04 -5.35 -1.24
C VAL A 195 -6.19 -4.34 -0.10
N ARG A 196 -7.38 -4.30 0.52
CA ARG A 196 -7.63 -3.39 1.65
C ARG A 196 -7.27 -4.08 2.97
N GLN A 197 -5.98 -4.08 3.31
CA GLN A 197 -5.45 -4.04 4.67
C GLN A 197 -4.16 -3.23 4.69
#